data_AF-A0A067E2R6-F1
#
_entry.id   AF-A0A067E2R6-F1
#
_cell.length_a   1.000
_cell.length_b   1.000
_cell.length_c   1.000
_cell.angle_alpha   90.00
_cell.angle_beta   90.00
_cell.angle_gamma   90.00
#
_symmetry.space_group_name_H-M   'P 1'
#
loop_
_entity.id
_entity.type
_entity.pdbx_description
1 polymer ?
#
loop_
_entity_poly.entity_id
_entity_poly.type
_entity_poly.pdbx_seq_one_letter_code
_entity_poly.pdbx_strand_id
1 'polypeptide(L)' 'LSVKQPEASDDQLAYEGPDFGDLDENLQKAFHKYLEIRGIKASTTNFLQEYMINKDSKEYLGWLKNLKKFIEK' A
#
# COMPACT_ATOMS: atom_id res chain seq x y z
N LEU A 1 11.25 38.59 8.22
CA LEU A 1 10.10 37.74 7.91
C LEU A 1 10.46 36.33 8.32
N SER A 2 9.96 35.86 9.47
CA SER A 2 10.21 34.50 9.95
C SER A 2 9.41 33.55 9.05
N VAL A 3 10.11 32.73 8.27
CA VAL A 3 9.51 31.65 7.51
C VAL A 3 9.00 30.65 8.54
N LYS A 4 7.68 30.62 8.76
CA LYS A 4 7.05 29.54 9.52
C LYS A 4 7.34 28.24 8.77
N GLN A 5 8.05 27.33 9.43
CA GLN A 5 8.20 25.94 9.01
C GLN A 5 6.78 25.38 8.72
N PRO A 6 6.54 24.66 7.62
CA PRO A 6 5.26 24.01 7.40
C PRO A 6 5.01 23.08 8.59
N GLU A 7 3.88 23.27 9.27
CA GLU A 7 3.40 22.42 10.37
C GLU A 7 3.53 20.96 9.93
N ALA A 8 4.39 20.18 10.61
CA ALA A 8 4.56 18.77 10.32
C ALA A 8 3.19 18.10 10.51
N SER A 9 2.70 17.41 9.47
CA SER A 9 1.46 16.64 9.54
C SER A 9 1.51 15.65 10.69
N ASP A 10 0.46 15.56 11.51
CA ASP A 10 0.35 14.65 12.69
C ASP A 10 0.78 13.19 12.39
N ASP A 11 0.66 12.74 11.14
CA ASP A 11 1.12 11.42 10.68
C ASP A 11 2.63 11.20 10.83
N GLN A 12 3.45 12.25 10.85
CA GLN A 12 4.92 12.15 10.99
C GLN A 12 5.38 11.92 12.43
N LEU A 13 4.48 12.05 13.41
CA LEU A 13 4.79 11.90 14.84
C LEU A 13 4.07 10.70 15.48
N ALA A 14 3.31 9.92 14.70
CA ALA A 14 2.59 8.76 15.21
C ALA A 14 3.56 7.61 15.55
N TYR A 15 3.38 7.00 16.72
CA TYR A 15 4.12 5.80 17.08
C TYR A 15 3.69 4.62 16.19
N GLU A 16 4.61 4.15 15.34
CA GLU A 16 4.36 3.05 14.38
C GLU A 16 4.39 1.65 15.02
N GLY A 17 4.84 1.55 16.27
CA GLY A 17 5.09 0.28 16.94
C GLY A 17 6.57 -0.09 16.99
N PRO A 18 6.93 -1.17 17.72
CA PRO A 18 8.25 -1.77 17.64
C PRO A 18 8.42 -2.52 16.30
N ASP A 19 9.67 -2.85 15.94
CA ASP A 19 9.91 -3.77 14.82
C ASP A 19 9.22 -5.12 15.11
N PHE A 20 8.58 -5.69 14.10
CA PHE A 20 7.91 -6.99 14.24
C PHE A 20 8.89 -8.09 14.65
N GLY A 21 10.14 -8.02 14.19
CA GLY A 21 11.18 -8.98 14.53
C GLY A 21 11.58 -8.98 16.01
N ASP A 22 11.38 -7.84 16.70
CA ASP A 22 11.69 -7.67 18.12
C ASP A 22 10.58 -8.19 19.05
N LEU A 23 9.42 -8.60 18.50
CA LEU A 23 8.31 -9.14 19.26
C LEU A 23 8.59 -10.57 19.74
N ASP A 24 8.00 -10.96 20.87
CA ASP A 24 7.98 -12.36 21.32
C ASP A 24 7.43 -13.30 20.24
N GLU A 25 8.04 -14.47 20.07
CA GLU A 25 7.66 -15.41 19.00
C GLU A 25 6.20 -15.87 19.09
N ASN A 26 5.64 -16.02 20.30
CA ASN A 26 4.24 -16.43 20.44
C ASN A 26 3.31 -15.30 20.03
N LEU A 27 3.69 -14.06 20.30
CA LEU A 27 2.97 -12.88 19.84
C LEU A 27 2.99 -12.78 18.31
N GLN A 28 4.16 -13.00 17.68
CA GLN A 28 4.27 -13.04 16.22
C GLN A 28 3.34 -14.11 15.61
N LYS A 29 3.36 -15.33 16.16
CA LYS A 29 2.49 -16.45 15.72
C LYS A 29 1.00 -16.12 15.89
N ALA A 30 0.61 -15.55 17.03
CA ALA A 30 -0.77 -15.15 17.29
C ALA A 30 -1.23 -14.05 16.32
N PHE A 31 -0.36 -13.08 16.02
CA PHE A 31 -0.64 -12.02 15.07
C PHE A 31 -0.82 -12.56 13.65
N HIS A 32 0.06 -13.45 13.19
CA HIS A 32 -0.13 -14.12 11.89
C HIS A 32 -1.45 -14.89 11.80
N LYS A 33 -1.81 -15.64 12.85
CA LYS A 33 -3.11 -16.35 12.90
C LYS A 33 -4.29 -15.38 12.86
N TYR A 34 -4.20 -14.24 13.55
CA TYR A 34 -5.22 -13.20 13.52
C TYR A 34 -5.42 -12.65 12.09
N LEU A 35 -4.33 -12.34 11.38
CA LEU A 35 -4.37 -11.87 9.99
C LEU A 35 -4.97 -12.93 9.05
N GLU A 36 -4.60 -14.19 9.23
CA GLU A 36 -5.10 -15.30 8.42
C GLU A 36 -6.62 -15.49 8.56
N ILE A 37 -7.15 -15.41 9.79
CA ILE A 37 -8.60 -15.48 10.06
C ILE A 37 -9.36 -14.32 9.41
N ARG A 38 -8.72 -13.15 9.27
CA ARG A 38 -9.26 -11.99 8.55
C ARG A 38 -9.15 -12.12 7.02
N GLY A 39 -8.61 -13.23 6.52
CA GLY A 39 -8.45 -13.49 5.10
C GLY A 39 -7.16 -12.89 4.51
N ILE A 40 -6.24 -12.37 5.32
CA ILE A 40 -4.91 -11.97 4.87
C ILE A 40 -4.04 -13.22 4.87
N LYS A 41 -4.06 -13.92 3.73
CA LYS A 41 -3.38 -15.20 3.51
C LYS A 41 -2.79 -15.25 2.10
N ALA A 42 -1.97 -16.26 1.83
CA ALA A 42 -1.26 -16.43 0.56
C ALA A 42 -2.15 -16.34 -0.69
N SER A 43 -3.38 -16.88 -0.64
CA SER A 43 -4.31 -16.78 -1.78
C SER A 43 -4.75 -15.34 -2.05
N THR A 44 -4.99 -14.55 -1.00
CA THR A 44 -5.36 -13.14 -1.13
C THR A 44 -4.21 -12.30 -1.65
N THR A 45 -2.98 -12.56 -1.17
CA THR A 45 -1.80 -11.84 -1.66
C THR A 45 -1.49 -12.17 -3.12
N ASN A 46 -1.64 -13.44 -3.52
CA ASN A 46 -1.45 -13.85 -4.92
C ASN A 46 -2.49 -13.19 -5.83
N PHE A 47 -3.77 -13.21 -5.42
CA PHE A 47 -4.83 -12.51 -6.16
C PHE A 47 -4.52 -11.02 -6.29
N LEU A 48 -4.10 -10.36 -5.20
CA LEU A 48 -3.78 -8.93 -5.22
C LEU A 48 -2.64 -8.63 -6.20
N GLN A 49 -1.60 -9.46 -6.23
CA GLN A 49 -0.48 -9.31 -7.16
C GLN A 49 -0.93 -9.41 -8.61
N GLU A 50 -1.70 -10.45 -8.96
CA GLU A 50 -2.26 -10.61 -10.32
C GLU A 50 -3.18 -9.44 -10.69
N TYR A 51 -4.03 -9.01 -9.76
CA TYR A 51 -4.91 -7.87 -9.94
C TYR A 51 -4.12 -6.58 -10.22
N MET A 52 -3.05 -6.32 -9.48
CA MET A 52 -2.20 -5.13 -9.66
C MET A 52 -1.55 -5.10 -11.05
N ILE A 53 -1.02 -6.23 -11.52
CA ILE A 53 -0.41 -6.33 -12.87
C ILE A 53 -1.45 -6.04 -13.97
N ASN A 54 -2.65 -6.63 -13.83
CA ASN A 54 -3.73 -6.41 -14.79
C ASN A 54 -4.25 -4.96 -14.74
N LYS A 55 -4.34 -4.38 -13.55
CA LYS A 55 -4.75 -2.98 -13.35
C LYS A 55 -3.76 -2.03 -14.03
N ASP A 56 -2.47 -2.22 -13.78
CA ASP A 56 -1.41 -1.41 -14.38
C ASP A 56 -1.48 -1.44 -15.92
N SER A 57 -1.62 -2.63 -16.50
CA SER A 57 -1.78 -2.81 -17.95
C SER A 57 -3.03 -2.08 -18.49
N LYS A 58 -4.16 -2.17 -17.79
CA LYS A 58 -5.41 -1.50 -18.19
C LYS A 58 -5.31 0.01 -18.08
N GLU A 59 -4.71 0.52 -17.00
CA GLU A 59 -4.50 1.95 -16.79
C GLU A 59 -3.55 2.53 -17.84
N TYR A 60 -2.47 1.82 -18.17
CA TYR A 60 -1.55 2.21 -19.23
C TYR A 60 -2.24 2.29 -20.60
N LEU A 61 -3.05 1.28 -20.96
CA LEU A 61 -3.84 1.32 -22.20
C LEU A 61 -4.85 2.48 -22.21
N GLY A 62 -5.49 2.76 -21.07
CA GLY A 62 -6.37 3.90 -20.90
C GLY A 62 -5.64 5.23 -21.12
N TRP A 63 -4.45 5.36 -20.53
CA TRP A 63 -3.59 6.52 -20.68
C TRP A 63 -3.18 6.74 -22.15
N LEU A 64 -2.74 5.70 -22.85
CA LEU A 64 -2.38 5.78 -24.27
C LEU A 64 -3.57 6.21 -25.16
N LYS A 65 -4.78 5.71 -24.89
CA LYS A 65 -5.99 6.13 -25.60
C LYS A 65 -6.29 7.61 -25.38
N ASN A 66 -6.09 8.10 -24.15
CA ASN A 66 -6.27 9.52 -23.83
C ASN A 66 -5.22 10.39 -24.51
N LEU A 67 -3.96 9.94 -24.54
CA LEU A 67 -2.87 10.62 -25.24
C LEU A 67 -3.15 10.73 -26.74
N LYS A 68 -3.58 9.62 -27.37
CA LYS A 68 -3.97 9.63 -28.79
C LYS A 68 -5.06 10.68 -29.08
N LYS A 69 -6.14 10.68 -28.29
CA LYS A 69 -7.23 11.65 -28.44
C LYS A 69 -6.78 13.10 -28.24
N PHE A 70 -5.77 13.33 -27.40
CA PHE A 70 -5.22 14.65 -27.17
C PHE A 70 -4.43 15.16 -28.38
N ILE A 71 -3.67 14.28 -29.06
CA ILE A 71 -2.87 14.62 -30.25
C ILE A 71 -3.74 14.75 -31.50
N GLU A 72 -4.80 13.95 -31.63
CA GLU A 72 -5.71 13.98 -32.79
C GLU A 72 -6.72 15.15 -32.76
N LYS A 73 -6.78 15.91 -31.65
CA LYS A 73 -7.52 17.16 -31.56
C LYS A 73 -6.67 18.32 -32.07
#